data_AF-A0A820PX58-F1
#
_entry.id   AF-A0A820PX58-F1
#
_cell.length_a   1.000
_cell.length_b   1.000
_cell.length_c   1.000
_cell.angle_alpha   90.00
_cell.angle_beta   90.00
_cell.angle_gamma   90.00
#
_symmetry.space_group_name_H-M   'P 1'
#
loop_
_entity.id
_entity.type
_entity.pdbx_description
1 polymer ?
#
loop_
_entity_poly.entity_id
_entity_poly.type
_entity_poly.pdbx_seq_one_letter_code
_entity_poly.pdbx_strand_id
1 'polypeptide(L)'
;MLGLHKLEVEEAANLAALLGKADRGKGAPEANLANFVPGYLIKSASTSEWSKKIYTASGNIRDVNDEEAKVRFLKHVAAWPTYGTTMYPIKNETEGEFPEDIYICVN
;
A
#
# COMPACT_ATOMS: atom_id res chain seq x y z
N MET A 1 -3.81 -3.36 -1.81
CA MET A 1 -2.75 -3.04 -2.79
C MET A 1 -2.03 -4.32 -3.17
N LEU A 2 -1.79 -4.56 -4.47
CA LEU A 2 -1.18 -5.80 -4.99
C LEU A 2 0.30 -5.99 -4.63
N GLY A 3 0.94 -4.98 -4.00
CA GLY A 3 2.22 -5.17 -3.31
C GLY A 3 3.46 -5.28 -4.20
N LEU A 4 3.46 -4.59 -5.34
CA LEU A 4 4.50 -4.68 -6.37
C LEU A 4 5.70 -3.77 -6.14
N HIS A 5 5.61 -2.89 -5.15
CA HIS A 5 6.71 -2.08 -4.67
C HIS A 5 7.20 -2.63 -3.36
N LYS A 6 8.53 -2.74 -3.20
CA LYS A 6 9.16 -2.91 -1.89
C LYS A 6 8.92 -1.62 -1.10
N LEU A 7 7.90 -1.67 -0.26
CA LEU A 7 7.61 -0.64 0.72
C LEU A 7 8.34 -1.00 2.01
N GLU A 8 8.85 0.02 2.69
CA GLU A 8 9.25 -0.15 4.08
C GLU A 8 8.03 -0.13 5.01
N VAL A 9 8.17 -0.74 6.19
CA VAL A 9 7.09 -0.82 7.19
C VAL A 9 6.59 0.58 7.60
N GLU A 10 7.48 1.56 7.68
CA GLU A 10 7.12 2.94 8.01
C GLU A 10 6.35 3.64 6.89
N GLU A 11 6.77 3.43 5.64
CA GLU A 11 6.10 4.00 4.47
C GLU A 11 4.69 3.42 4.32
N ALA A 12 4.53 2.11 4.52
CA ALA A 12 3.22 1.47 4.54
C ALA A 12 2.32 1.98 5.68
N ALA A 13 2.88 2.26 6.86
CA ALA A 13 2.12 2.84 7.97
C ALA A 13 1.65 4.27 7.67
N ASN A 14 2.50 5.08 7.01
CA ASN A 14 2.13 6.42 6.57
C ASN A 14 1.01 6.39 5.51
N LEU A 15 1.09 5.47 4.55
CA LEU A 15 0.05 5.29 3.54
C LEU A 15 -1.26 4.80 4.14
N ALA A 16 -1.22 3.88 5.12
CA ALA A 16 -2.39 3.43 5.84
C ALA A 16 -3.08 4.57 6.60
N ALA A 17 -2.30 5.45 7.25
CA ALA A 17 -2.83 6.64 7.91
C ALA A 17 -3.47 7.63 6.92
N LEU A 18 -2.83 7.90 5.79
CA LEU A 18 -3.37 8.75 4.73
C LEU A 18 -4.67 8.16 4.14
N LEU A 19 -4.72 6.85 3.91
CA LEU A 19 -5.89 6.18 3.36
C LEU A 19 -7.07 6.16 4.37
N GLY A 20 -6.79 5.92 5.65
CA GLY A 20 -7.80 6.01 6.71
C GLY A 20 -8.36 7.43 6.89
N LYS A 21 -7.53 8.45 6.60
CA LYS A 21 -7.97 9.85 6.60
C LYS A 21 -8.72 10.25 5.32
N ALA A 22 -8.29 9.75 4.17
CA ALA A 22 -8.90 10.01 2.88
C ALA A 22 -10.28 9.34 2.72
N ASP A 23 -10.50 8.21 3.42
CA ASP A 23 -11.72 7.43 3.35
C ASP A 23 -12.12 6.88 4.72
N ARG A 24 -12.84 7.70 5.49
CA ARG A 24 -13.42 7.32 6.79
C ARG A 24 -14.44 6.18 6.69
N GLY A 25 -14.94 5.85 5.48
CA GLY A 25 -15.89 4.77 5.25
C GLY A 25 -15.27 3.38 5.29
N LYS A 26 -13.94 3.26 5.16
CA LYS A 26 -13.23 1.97 5.18
C LYS A 26 -12.85 1.45 6.57
N GLY A 27 -13.24 2.18 7.62
CA GLY A 27 -12.93 1.85 9.01
C GLY A 27 -11.52 2.28 9.42
N ALA A 28 -11.21 2.10 10.71
CA ALA A 28 -9.92 2.49 11.24
C ALA A 28 -8.81 1.55 10.69
N PRO A 29 -7.69 2.08 10.17
CA PRO A 29 -6.62 1.27 9.59
C PRO A 29 -6.01 0.27 10.59
N GLU A 30 -6.02 0.59 11.88
CA GLU A 30 -5.62 -0.30 12.98
C GLU A 30 -6.55 -1.51 13.18
N ALA A 31 -7.81 -1.43 12.76
CA ALA A 31 -8.80 -2.50 12.90
C ALA A 31 -8.82 -3.45 11.70
N ASN A 32 -8.35 -3.01 10.52
CA ASN A 32 -8.42 -3.82 9.30
C ASN A 32 -7.18 -3.66 8.41
N LEU A 33 -6.01 -4.00 8.93
CA LEU A 33 -4.72 -3.87 8.24
C LEU A 33 -4.71 -4.45 6.82
N ALA A 34 -5.48 -5.51 6.55
CA ALA A 34 -5.57 -6.13 5.23
C ALA A 34 -6.07 -5.19 4.12
N ASN A 35 -6.88 -4.19 4.47
CA ASN A 35 -7.39 -3.20 3.53
C ASN A 35 -6.44 -2.02 3.30
N PHE A 36 -5.50 -1.79 4.21
CA PHE A 36 -4.63 -0.59 4.23
C PHE A 36 -3.15 -0.90 3.99
N VAL A 37 -2.70 -2.11 4.30
CA VAL A 37 -1.31 -2.56 4.20
C VAL A 37 -1.22 -3.70 3.18
N PRO A 38 -0.20 -3.71 2.30
CA PRO A 38 0.01 -4.84 1.39
C PRO A 38 0.20 -6.16 2.14
N GLY A 39 -0.43 -7.24 1.66
CA GLY A 39 -0.46 -8.53 2.37
C GLY A 39 0.91 -9.12 2.70
N TYR A 40 1.93 -8.87 1.87
CA TYR A 40 3.30 -9.32 2.11
C TYR A 40 3.99 -8.60 3.29
N LEU A 41 3.59 -7.36 3.60
CA LEU A 41 4.12 -6.57 4.73
C LEU A 41 3.40 -6.83 6.04
N ILE A 42 2.16 -7.34 6.02
CA ILE A 42 1.39 -7.58 7.25
C ILE A 42 2.18 -8.49 8.20
N LYS A 43 2.91 -9.48 7.66
CA LYS A 43 3.73 -10.40 8.45
C LYS A 43 5.07 -9.81 8.92
N SER A 44 5.44 -8.61 8.48
CA SER A 44 6.72 -7.98 8.81
C SER A 44 6.75 -7.33 10.20
N ALA A 45 5.58 -7.09 10.81
CA ALA A 45 5.47 -6.57 12.18
C ALA A 45 4.22 -7.12 12.86
N SER A 46 4.18 -7.08 14.18
CA SER A 46 3.00 -7.53 14.94
C SER A 46 1.83 -6.56 14.76
N THR A 47 0.58 -7.02 14.91
CA THR A 47 -0.61 -6.15 14.83
C THR A 47 -0.50 -4.93 15.75
N SER A 48 -0.01 -5.12 16.99
CA SER A 48 0.18 -4.03 17.95
C SER A 48 1.24 -3.01 17.49
N GLU A 49 2.29 -3.46 16.80
CA GLU A 49 3.32 -2.57 16.25
C GLU A 49 2.78 -1.78 15.06
N TRP A 50 2.00 -2.43 14.20
CA TRP A 50 1.27 -1.77 13.12
C TRP A 50 0.35 -0.69 13.65
N SER A 51 -0.50 -1.00 14.64
CA SER A 51 -1.40 -0.01 15.26
C SER A 51 -0.62 1.17 15.85
N LYS A 52 0.51 0.91 16.54
CA LYS A 52 1.34 1.98 17.09
C LYS A 52 1.93 2.87 15.99
N LYS A 53 2.51 2.29 14.94
CA LYS A 53 3.09 3.03 13.82
C LYS A 53 2.04 3.85 13.07
N ILE A 54 0.88 3.27 12.80
CA ILE A 54 -0.25 3.94 12.13
C ILE A 54 -0.80 5.08 13.01
N TYR A 55 -0.90 4.87 14.32
CA TYR A 55 -1.34 5.91 15.25
C TYR A 55 -0.38 7.12 15.25
N THR A 56 0.93 6.86 15.32
CA THR A 56 1.95 7.91 15.21
C THR A 56 1.86 8.64 13.87
N ALA A 57 1.76 7.91 12.75
CA ALA A 57 1.59 8.49 11.42
C ALA A 57 0.30 9.32 11.30
N SER A 58 -0.80 8.86 11.90
CA SER A 58 -2.08 9.57 11.94
C SER A 58 -1.99 10.88 12.72
N GLY A 59 -1.19 10.91 13.79
CA GLY A 59 -0.86 12.12 14.54
C GLY A 59 -0.14 13.17 13.68
N ASN A 60 0.81 12.73 12.85
CA ASN A 60 1.59 13.61 11.98
C ASN A 60 0.77 14.24 10.83
N ILE A 61 -0.34 13.61 10.44
CA ILE A 61 -1.23 14.12 9.39
C ILE A 61 -2.48 14.79 9.97
N ARG A 62 -2.54 15.09 11.27
CA ARG A 62 -3.74 15.62 11.94
C ARG A 62 -4.28 16.90 11.29
N ASP A 63 -3.41 17.78 10.82
CA ASP A 63 -3.77 19.07 10.19
C ASP A 63 -4.07 18.96 8.68
N VAL A 64 -3.86 17.78 8.08
CA VAL A 64 -4.17 17.51 6.67
C VAL A 64 -5.68 17.32 6.52
N ASN A 65 -6.34 17.91 5.52
CA ASN A 65 -7.77 17.63 5.27
C ASN A 65 -7.95 16.37 4.38
N ASP A 66 -9.18 15.87 4.24
CA ASP A 66 -9.47 14.64 3.49
C ASP A 66 -9.01 14.71 2.01
N GLU A 67 -9.15 15.87 1.36
CA GLU A 67 -8.75 16.07 -0.03
C GLU A 67 -7.22 16.07 -0.19
N GLU A 68 -6.51 16.78 0.69
CA GLU A 68 -5.06 16.82 0.73
C GLU A 68 -4.49 15.43 1.07
N ALA A 69 -5.16 14.66 1.94
CA ALA A 69 -4.79 13.28 2.22
C ALA A 69 -4.89 12.39 0.97
N LYS A 70 -5.96 12.53 0.18
CA LYS A 70 -6.11 11.84 -1.13
C LYS A 70 -5.00 12.25 -2.09
N VAL A 71 -4.73 13.54 -2.23
CA VAL A 71 -3.69 14.06 -3.13
C VAL A 71 -2.30 13.56 -2.71
N ARG A 72 -1.97 13.59 -1.42
CA ARG A 72 -0.67 13.09 -0.91
C ARG A 72 -0.51 11.60 -1.11
N PHE A 73 -1.57 10.82 -0.84
CA PHE A 73 -1.58 9.40 -1.12
C PHE A 73 -1.33 9.14 -2.61
N LEU A 74 -2.10 9.80 -3.49
CA LEU A 74 -1.96 9.64 -4.95
C LEU A 74 -0.59 10.08 -5.44
N LYS A 75 -0.05 11.22 -4.98
CA LYS A 75 1.31 11.67 -5.33
C LYS A 75 2.37 10.66 -4.94
N HIS A 76 2.22 10.05 -3.76
CA HIS A 76 3.17 9.07 -3.26
C HIS A 76 3.12 7.78 -4.08
N VAL A 77 1.92 7.24 -4.33
CA VAL A 77 1.80 6.04 -5.18
C VAL A 77 2.11 6.33 -6.65
N ALA A 78 1.88 7.56 -7.14
CA ALA A 78 2.17 7.97 -8.52
C ALA A 78 3.66 8.06 -8.84
N ALA A 79 4.51 8.22 -7.82
CA ALA A 79 5.96 8.13 -8.01
C ALA A 79 6.42 6.70 -8.31
N TRP A 80 5.54 5.71 -8.15
CA TRP A 80 5.89 4.33 -8.38
C TRP A 80 5.76 3.93 -9.85
N PRO A 81 6.73 3.17 -10.41
CA PRO A 81 6.68 2.77 -11.81
C PRO A 81 5.54 1.81 -12.18
N THR A 82 4.79 1.26 -11.20
CA THR A 82 3.57 0.46 -11.48
C THR A 82 2.26 1.25 -11.30
N TYR A 83 2.34 2.56 -11.05
CA TYR A 83 1.15 3.38 -10.92
C TYR A 83 0.45 3.57 -12.27
N GLY A 84 -0.87 3.31 -12.28
CA GLY A 84 -1.67 3.35 -13.52
C GLY A 84 -1.48 2.13 -14.41
N THR A 85 -0.63 1.18 -14.01
CA THR A 85 -0.34 -0.01 -14.79
C THR A 85 -1.48 -1.02 -14.68
N THR A 86 -1.97 -1.48 -15.83
CA THR A 86 -2.84 -2.65 -15.87
C THR A 86 -1.98 -3.91 -15.87
N MET A 87 -2.26 -4.81 -14.93
CA MET A 87 -1.51 -6.04 -14.77
C MET A 87 -2.25 -7.22 -15.37
N TYR A 88 -1.51 -8.05 -16.10
CA TYR A 88 -2.00 -9.31 -16.63
C TYR A 88 -1.18 -10.46 -16.02
N PRO A 89 -1.80 -11.35 -15.22
CA PRO A 89 -1.15 -12.58 -14.78
C PRO A 89 -1.01 -13.52 -15.98
N ILE A 90 0.21 -13.96 -16.26
CA ILE A 90 0.51 -14.83 -17.40
C ILE A 90 1.31 -16.03 -16.89
N LYS A 91 0.92 -17.21 -17.38
CA LYS A 91 1.72 -18.42 -17.21
C LYS A 91 2.77 -18.46 -18.31
N ASN A 92 4.04 -18.40 -17.92
CA ASN A 92 5.14 -18.52 -18.86
C ASN A 92 5.41 -19.99 -19.16
N GLU A 93 5.33 -20.35 -20.44
CA GLU A 93 5.63 -21.69 -20.94
C GLU A 93 7.05 -21.79 -21.53
N THR A 94 7.85 -20.71 -21.45
CA THR A 94 9.21 -20.67 -21.98
C THR A 94 10.21 -21.24 -20.98
N GLU A 95 10.87 -22.34 -21.32
CA GLU A 95 11.93 -22.93 -20.50
C GLU A 95 13.13 -21.98 -20.37
N GLY A 96 13.47 -21.61 -19.13
CA GLY A 96 14.84 -21.23 -18.76
C GLY A 96 15.10 -19.78 -18.32
N GLU A 97 14.23 -18.81 -18.61
CA GLU A 97 14.57 -17.39 -18.36
C GLU A 97 13.73 -16.70 -17.25
N PHE A 98 12.49 -17.13 -17.01
CA PHE A 98 11.61 -16.52 -16.02
C PHE A 98 10.76 -17.56 -15.26
N PRO A 99 10.26 -17.24 -14.04
CA PRO A 99 9.35 -18.11 -13.29
C PRO A 99 8.06 -18.44 -14.08
N GLU A 100 7.38 -19.52 -13.70
CA GLU A 100 6.11 -19.93 -14.34
C GLU A 100 5.00 -18.88 -14.18
N ASP A 101 4.91 -18.21 -13.02
CA ASP A 101 3.96 -17.14 -12.77
C ASP A 101 4.63 -15.77 -12.96
N ILE A 102 4.28 -15.06 -14.02
CA ILE A 102 4.80 -13.71 -14.31
C ILE A 102 3.64 -12.72 -14.38
N TYR A 103 3.89 -11.48 -13.95
CA TYR A 103 3.00 -10.36 -14.17
C TYR A 103 3.59 -9.44 -15.22
N ILE A 104 2.86 -9.24 -16.31
CA ILE A 104 3.18 -8.16 -17.26
C ILE A 104 2.47 -6.89 -16.79
N CYS A 105 3.26 -5.82 -16.70
CA CYS A 105 2.85 -4.48 -16.33
C CYS A 105 2.83 -3.60 -17.59
N VAL A 106 1.64 -3.17 -18.04
CA VAL A 106 1.48 -2.22 -19.17
C VAL A 106 1.12 -0.83 -18.65
N ASN A 107 1.86 0.20 -19.07
CA ASN A 107 1.60 1.63 -18.84
C ASN A 107 1.23 2.29 -20.19
#